data_AF-A0A8S3V0F2-F1
#
_entry.id   AF-A0A8S3V0F2-F1
#
_cell.length_a   1.000
_cell.length_b   1.000
_cell.length_c   1.000
_cell.angle_alpha   90.00
_cell.angle_beta   90.00
_cell.angle_gamma   90.00
#
_symmetry.space_group_name_H-M   'P 1'
#
loop_
_entity.id
_entity.type
_entity.pdbx_description
1 polymer ?
#
loop_
_entity_poly.entity_id
_entity_poly.type
_entity_poly.pdbx_seq_one_letter_code
_entity_poly.pdbx_strand_id
1 'polypeptide(L)'
;METCFDFNKCKLGFKVYIYPIQERVSETYSKILRTIQNSIYYTSDPEQACVFILSIDTLDRDTLSKDYAKDIQSKLDQLSLWNNGKNHIVLNLYSGTWPNYIESLDFDIGEAMIAKASLSVFKFRPGFDISFPLFAKELPEIGGERAYVYNSINNIPPFREYLLGFKGKRYLTGIGSETRNSLYHIHNKEDIILLTTCRHGKNWQKKARELNDTRCKVDNEEYDKYDYKKLLYNATFCLVPRGRRLGSFRFLEALQAGCIPVLLSNGWELPFSEVIDWSKAAVWGDERLLFQVKSIVRSLSVPEILALKQQTQFLQLFLFCF
;
A
#
# COMPACT_ATOMS: atom_id res chain seq x y z
N MET A 1 -17.97 -14.22 14.09
CA MET A 1 -17.28 -12.92 14.29
C MET A 1 -17.68 -12.27 15.61
N GLU A 2 -18.95 -12.32 16.04
CA GLU A 2 -19.36 -11.76 17.35
C GLU A 2 -18.61 -12.31 18.57
N THR A 3 -18.00 -13.50 18.47
CA THR A 3 -17.24 -14.11 19.57
C THR A 3 -15.80 -13.60 19.70
N CYS A 4 -15.22 -13.08 18.62
CA CYS A 4 -13.79 -12.74 18.52
C CYS A 4 -13.46 -11.31 18.98
N PHE A 5 -14.49 -10.48 19.20
CA PHE A 5 -14.35 -9.13 19.74
C PHE A 5 -15.33 -8.91 20.89
N ASP A 6 -14.84 -8.44 22.03
CA ASP A 6 -15.70 -8.04 23.15
C ASP A 6 -16.12 -6.58 23.00
N PHE A 7 -17.33 -6.37 22.48
CA PHE A 7 -17.94 -5.05 22.34
C PHE A 7 -18.24 -4.37 23.68
N ASN A 8 -18.31 -5.12 24.80
CA ASN A 8 -18.59 -4.52 26.11
C ASN A 8 -17.48 -3.56 26.55
N LYS A 9 -16.23 -3.84 26.17
CA LYS A 9 -15.08 -2.96 26.46
C LYS A 9 -15.18 -1.58 25.81
N CYS A 10 -16.03 -1.43 24.79
CA CYS A 10 -16.13 -0.21 23.99
C CYS A 10 -17.38 0.63 24.35
N LYS A 11 -18.20 0.19 25.32
CA LYS A 11 -19.47 0.85 25.69
C LYS A 11 -19.30 2.27 26.24
N LEU A 12 -18.20 2.51 26.95
CA LEU A 12 -17.91 3.81 27.57
C LEU A 12 -17.12 4.75 26.64
N GLY A 13 -16.83 4.31 25.41
CA GLY A 13 -16.06 5.04 24.41
C GLY A 13 -15.00 4.16 23.74
N PHE A 14 -14.45 4.68 22.64
CA PHE A 14 -13.39 4.00 21.91
C PHE A 14 -12.03 4.49 22.41
N LYS A 15 -11.36 3.68 23.23
CA LYS A 15 -10.00 3.95 23.71
C LYS A 15 -9.03 2.87 23.30
N VAL A 16 -7.78 3.27 23.05
CA VAL A 16 -6.69 2.42 22.59
C VAL A 16 -5.58 2.43 23.63
N TYR A 17 -5.26 1.25 24.13
CA TYR A 17 -4.11 1.04 25.01
C TYR A 17 -2.93 0.49 24.21
N ILE A 18 -1.73 0.97 24.51
CA ILE A 18 -0.49 0.48 23.93
C ILE A 18 0.33 -0.16 25.04
N TYR A 19 0.77 -1.39 24.83
CA TYR A 19 1.65 -2.06 25.79
C TYR A 19 2.94 -1.26 26.00
N PRO A 20 3.55 -1.32 27.20
CA PRO A 20 4.85 -0.70 27.42
C PRO A 20 5.93 -1.25 26.49
N ILE A 21 6.75 -0.38 25.91
CA ILE A 21 7.84 -0.77 25.01
C ILE A 21 8.99 -1.34 25.84
N GLN A 22 9.27 -2.63 25.65
CA GLN A 22 10.35 -3.34 26.35
C GLN A 22 11.63 -3.48 25.50
N GLU A 23 11.46 -3.51 24.18
CA GLU A 23 12.56 -3.69 23.22
C GLU A 23 12.60 -2.58 22.18
N ARG A 24 13.72 -2.47 21.46
CA ARG A 24 13.84 -1.53 20.35
C ARG A 24 12.89 -1.93 19.21
N VAL A 25 12.05 -0.99 18.79
CA VAL A 25 11.18 -1.10 17.62
C VAL A 25 11.73 -0.33 16.43
N SER A 26 11.24 -0.61 15.21
CA SER A 26 11.59 0.16 14.02
C SER A 26 11.12 1.61 14.14
N GLU A 27 11.76 2.51 13.39
CA GLU A 27 11.36 3.91 13.33
C GLU A 27 9.89 4.04 12.88
N THR A 28 9.50 3.29 11.84
CA THR A 28 8.12 3.27 11.34
C THR A 28 7.12 2.82 12.40
N TYR A 29 7.40 1.77 13.17
CA TYR A 29 6.49 1.33 14.22
C TYR A 29 6.41 2.34 15.36
N SER A 30 7.55 2.93 15.75
CA SER A 30 7.58 4.00 16.74
C SER A 30 6.72 5.20 16.33
N LYS A 31 6.72 5.58 15.05
CA LYS A 31 5.86 6.64 14.49
C LYS A 31 4.38 6.31 14.65
N ILE A 32 3.98 5.08 14.32
CA ILE A 32 2.59 4.63 14.47
C ILE A 32 2.16 4.69 15.94
N LEU A 33 2.97 4.13 16.85
CA LEU A 33 2.66 4.13 18.29
C LEU A 33 2.54 5.55 18.84
N ARG A 34 3.46 6.47 18.49
CA ARG A 34 3.40 7.88 18.91
C ARG A 34 2.17 8.59 18.37
N THR A 35 1.80 8.35 17.11
CA THR A 35 0.60 8.93 16.50
C THR A 35 -0.65 8.54 17.27
N ILE A 36 -0.75 7.26 17.65
CA ILE A 36 -1.86 6.76 18.48
C ILE A 36 -1.80 7.39 19.88
N GLN A 37 -0.63 7.43 20.54
CA GLN A 37 -0.44 8.02 21.87
C GLN A 37 -0.83 9.50 21.94
N ASN A 38 -0.58 10.26 20.88
CA ASN A 38 -0.93 11.68 20.77
C ASN A 38 -2.40 11.92 20.40
N SER A 39 -3.15 10.87 20.04
CA SER A 39 -4.55 10.98 19.65
C SER A 39 -5.48 11.04 20.86
N ILE A 40 -6.69 11.56 20.66
CA ILE A 40 -7.76 11.58 21.66
C ILE A 40 -8.23 10.17 22.09
N TYR A 41 -7.89 9.15 21.30
CA TYR A 41 -8.28 7.76 21.54
C TYR A 41 -7.32 7.05 22.50
N TYR A 42 -6.13 7.58 22.77
CA TYR A 42 -5.20 6.93 23.68
C TYR A 42 -5.71 6.89 25.13
N THR A 43 -5.36 5.81 25.83
CA THR A 43 -5.45 5.68 27.29
C THR A 43 -4.22 4.98 27.84
N SER A 44 -3.73 5.41 29.00
CA SER A 44 -2.71 4.69 29.77
C SER A 44 -3.29 3.62 30.70
N ASP A 45 -4.62 3.61 30.86
CA ASP A 45 -5.34 2.66 31.71
C ASP A 45 -5.94 1.53 30.85
N PRO A 46 -5.46 0.27 31.00
CA PRO A 46 -5.94 -0.86 30.21
C PRO A 46 -7.42 -1.23 30.49
N GLU A 47 -7.97 -0.87 31.65
CA GLU A 47 -9.37 -1.16 31.99
C GLU A 47 -10.34 -0.27 31.19
N GLN A 48 -9.89 0.91 30.76
CA GLN A 48 -10.67 1.80 29.90
C GLN A 48 -10.55 1.45 28.41
N ALA A 49 -9.66 0.52 28.05
CA ALA A 49 -9.31 0.27 26.66
C ALA A 49 -10.32 -0.64 25.96
N CYS A 50 -10.83 -0.16 24.82
CA CYS A 50 -11.61 -0.94 23.86
C CYS A 50 -10.71 -1.85 23.02
N VAL A 51 -9.54 -1.34 22.61
CA VAL A 51 -8.58 -2.04 21.74
C VAL A 51 -7.16 -1.95 22.31
N PHE A 52 -6.38 -3.01 22.06
CA PHE A 52 -5.00 -3.15 22.51
C PHE A 52 -4.04 -3.22 21.31
N ILE A 53 -2.95 -2.46 21.38
CA ILE A 53 -1.87 -2.44 20.39
C ILE A 53 -0.59 -2.94 21.04
N LEU A 54 0.01 -3.96 20.45
CA LEU A 54 1.24 -4.58 20.94
C LEU A 54 2.42 -3.58 20.92
N SER A 55 3.35 -3.72 21.87
CA SER A 55 4.66 -3.05 21.78
C SER A 55 5.68 -3.83 20.95
N ILE A 56 5.31 -5.02 20.47
CA ILE A 56 6.12 -5.89 19.64
C ILE A 56 5.98 -5.44 18.17
N ASP A 57 7.11 -5.13 17.52
CA ASP A 57 7.12 -4.70 16.13
C ASP A 57 6.84 -5.88 15.18
N THR A 58 5.64 -5.89 14.62
CA THR A 58 5.14 -6.93 13.70
C THR A 58 5.04 -6.42 12.26
N LEU A 59 5.50 -5.19 11.98
CA LEU A 59 5.33 -4.55 10.68
C LEU A 59 6.06 -5.28 9.55
N ASP A 60 7.25 -5.79 9.82
CA ASP A 60 8.11 -6.44 8.83
C ASP A 60 8.33 -7.92 9.17
N ARG A 61 7.67 -8.79 8.41
CA ARG A 61 7.86 -10.25 8.44
C ARG A 61 8.74 -10.72 7.28
N ASP A 62 9.54 -9.83 6.69
CA ASP A 62 10.63 -10.25 5.81
C ASP A 62 11.84 -10.65 6.66
N THR A 63 12.15 -11.94 6.74
CA THR A 63 13.31 -12.51 7.44
C THR A 63 14.68 -11.92 7.04
N LEU A 64 14.78 -11.26 5.87
CA LEU A 64 15.99 -10.56 5.43
C LEU A 64 16.05 -9.11 5.90
N SER A 65 14.97 -8.60 6.49
CA SER A 65 14.89 -7.25 7.03
C SER A 65 15.66 -7.13 8.33
N LYS A 66 16.33 -5.98 8.51
CA LYS A 66 16.93 -5.61 9.79
C LYS A 66 15.89 -5.36 10.89
N ASP A 67 14.65 -5.10 10.48
CA ASP A 67 13.52 -4.76 11.36
C ASP A 67 12.69 -6.02 11.70
N TYR A 68 13.12 -7.23 11.29
CA TYR A 68 12.43 -8.49 11.55
C TYR A 68 12.51 -8.89 13.03
N ALA A 69 11.38 -8.87 13.73
CA ALA A 69 11.29 -9.34 15.11
C ALA A 69 11.26 -10.88 15.19
N LYS A 70 12.11 -11.44 16.07
CA LYS A 70 12.17 -12.88 16.37
C LYS A 70 11.40 -13.22 17.65
N ASP A 71 11.07 -14.50 17.80
CA ASP A 71 10.50 -15.10 19.00
C ASP A 71 9.19 -14.42 19.46
N ILE A 72 8.36 -14.01 18.49
CA ILE A 72 7.12 -13.28 18.76
C ILE A 72 6.15 -14.10 19.61
N GLN A 73 6.00 -15.40 19.32
CA GLN A 73 5.09 -16.26 20.08
C GLN A 73 5.43 -16.25 21.58
N SER A 74 6.70 -16.49 21.92
CA SER A 74 7.17 -16.47 23.30
C SER A 74 6.96 -15.10 23.98
N LYS A 75 7.06 -14.01 23.22
CA LYS A 75 6.79 -12.65 23.72
C LYS A 75 5.30 -12.42 23.97
N LEU A 76 4.43 -12.89 23.08
CA LEU A 76 2.97 -12.82 23.26
C LEU A 76 2.52 -13.61 24.49
N ASP A 77 3.08 -14.81 24.69
CA ASP A 77 2.75 -15.68 25.83
C ASP A 77 3.11 -15.04 27.18
N GLN A 78 4.03 -14.07 27.21
CA GLN A 78 4.41 -13.31 28.40
C GLN A 78 3.50 -12.10 28.67
N LEU A 79 2.64 -11.71 27.72
CA LEU A 79 1.73 -10.58 27.87
C LEU A 79 0.48 -11.03 28.63
N SER A 80 0.36 -10.60 29.90
CA SER A 80 -0.77 -10.94 30.77
C SER A 80 -2.13 -10.52 30.20
N LEU A 81 -2.18 -9.47 29.38
CA LEU A 81 -3.40 -8.92 28.80
C LEU A 81 -3.73 -9.50 27.40
N TRP A 82 -2.90 -10.37 26.81
CA TRP A 82 -3.06 -10.83 25.41
C TRP A 82 -4.41 -11.48 25.15
N ASN A 83 -4.94 -12.25 26.12
CA ASN A 83 -6.28 -12.86 26.07
C ASN A 83 -6.57 -13.55 24.72
N ASN A 84 -5.65 -14.38 24.25
CA ASN A 84 -5.72 -15.07 22.96
C ASN A 84 -6.00 -14.12 21.77
N GLY A 85 -5.51 -12.88 21.82
CA GLY A 85 -5.67 -11.87 20.77
C GLY A 85 -7.00 -11.12 20.79
N LYS A 86 -7.96 -11.47 21.66
CA LYS A 86 -9.26 -10.81 21.70
C LYS A 86 -9.12 -9.30 21.97
N ASN A 87 -9.78 -8.47 21.16
CA ASN A 87 -9.65 -6.99 21.15
C ASN A 87 -8.24 -6.44 20.83
N HIS A 88 -7.31 -7.26 20.33
CA HIS A 88 -5.99 -6.80 19.91
C HIS A 88 -5.95 -6.51 18.41
N ILE A 89 -5.13 -5.54 18.01
CA ILE A 89 -4.77 -5.30 16.62
C ILE A 89 -3.30 -5.64 16.42
N VAL A 90 -3.03 -6.50 15.45
CA VAL A 90 -1.69 -6.81 14.94
C VAL A 90 -1.47 -6.02 13.65
N LEU A 91 -0.38 -5.26 13.59
CA LEU A 91 -0.04 -4.37 12.47
C LEU A 91 0.98 -5.03 11.55
N ASN A 92 0.71 -5.10 10.24
CA ASN A 92 1.67 -5.65 9.29
C ASN A 92 1.77 -4.86 7.97
N LEU A 93 2.97 -4.46 7.58
CA LEU A 93 3.24 -3.76 6.32
C LEU A 93 3.83 -4.69 5.26
N TYR A 94 4.76 -5.55 5.67
CA TYR A 94 5.57 -6.37 4.79
C TYR A 94 5.46 -7.83 5.19
N SER A 95 4.59 -8.61 4.52
CA SER A 95 4.47 -10.05 4.78
C SER A 95 5.47 -10.89 3.98
N GLY A 96 6.17 -11.79 4.67
CA GLY A 96 7.02 -12.81 4.05
C GLY A 96 8.22 -12.28 3.27
N THR A 97 9.03 -13.22 2.79
CA THR A 97 10.30 -12.99 2.12
C THR A 97 10.31 -13.59 0.72
N TRP A 98 11.18 -13.09 -0.16
CA TRP A 98 11.51 -13.73 -1.45
C TRP A 98 12.09 -15.14 -1.22
N PRO A 99 11.65 -16.26 -1.84
CA PRO A 99 10.60 -16.60 -2.80
C PRO A 99 9.25 -15.90 -2.94
N ASN A 100 8.54 -16.02 -1.84
CA ASN A 100 7.15 -16.45 -1.92
C ASN A 100 6.25 -15.36 -1.36
N TYR A 101 6.81 -14.45 -0.56
CA TYR A 101 6.09 -13.35 0.10
C TYR A 101 4.81 -13.87 0.77
N ILE A 102 4.95 -14.99 1.48
CA ILE A 102 3.86 -15.69 2.13
C ILE A 102 3.17 -14.69 3.07
N GLU A 103 1.86 -14.62 2.96
CA GLU A 103 1.06 -13.66 3.71
C GLU A 103 0.91 -13.96 5.21
N SER A 104 1.35 -15.14 5.66
CA SER A 104 1.33 -15.55 7.07
C SER A 104 2.28 -14.70 7.88
N LEU A 105 1.91 -14.45 9.14
CA LEU A 105 2.70 -13.65 10.07
C LEU A 105 3.76 -14.44 10.82
N ASP A 106 3.76 -15.78 10.71
CA ASP A 106 4.66 -16.77 11.35
C ASP A 106 4.52 -16.98 12.88
N PHE A 107 3.45 -16.47 13.47
CA PHE A 107 3.04 -16.73 14.86
C PHE A 107 1.51 -16.84 14.96
N ASP A 108 1.01 -17.34 16.09
CA ASP A 108 -0.43 -17.44 16.34
C ASP A 108 -0.99 -16.10 16.82
N ILE A 109 -1.94 -15.57 16.06
CA ILE A 109 -2.64 -14.32 16.38
C ILE A 109 -3.92 -14.55 17.19
N GLY A 110 -4.35 -15.80 17.36
CA GLY A 110 -5.62 -16.16 17.97
C GLY A 110 -6.80 -15.40 17.34
N GLU A 111 -7.50 -14.64 18.18
CA GLU A 111 -8.66 -13.83 17.83
C GLU A 111 -8.32 -12.38 17.50
N ALA A 112 -7.04 -12.01 17.35
CA ALA A 112 -6.66 -10.63 17.04
C ALA A 112 -7.14 -10.20 15.66
N MET A 113 -7.52 -8.92 15.57
CA MET A 113 -7.72 -8.23 14.30
C MET A 113 -6.38 -7.99 13.62
N ILE A 114 -6.36 -8.09 12.30
CA ILE A 114 -5.18 -7.77 11.51
C ILE A 114 -5.43 -6.43 10.84
N ALA A 115 -4.62 -5.44 11.20
CA ALA A 115 -4.44 -4.27 10.37
C ALA A 115 -3.26 -4.54 9.45
N LYS A 116 -3.48 -4.61 8.13
CA LYS A 116 -2.42 -5.01 7.19
C LYS A 116 -2.46 -4.31 5.84
N ALA A 117 -1.27 -4.01 5.32
CA ALA A 117 -1.08 -3.61 3.94
C ALA A 117 -0.98 -4.82 3.00
N SER A 118 -1.40 -4.63 1.74
CA SER A 118 -1.38 -5.68 0.71
C SER A 118 -2.20 -6.92 1.09
N LEU A 119 -3.30 -6.75 1.80
CA LEU A 119 -4.15 -7.85 2.27
C LEU A 119 -4.94 -8.46 1.11
N SER A 120 -5.04 -9.79 1.08
CA SER A 120 -5.86 -10.48 0.09
C SER A 120 -7.34 -10.50 0.48
N VAL A 121 -8.22 -10.30 -0.51
CA VAL A 121 -9.68 -10.49 -0.36
C VAL A 121 -10.04 -11.90 0.15
N PHE A 122 -9.19 -12.90 -0.10
CA PHE A 122 -9.41 -14.29 0.34
C PHE A 122 -9.04 -14.52 1.81
N LYS A 123 -8.29 -13.59 2.43
CA LYS A 123 -7.84 -13.67 3.82
C LYS A 123 -8.43 -12.57 4.71
N PHE A 124 -8.95 -11.52 4.11
CA PHE A 124 -9.62 -10.43 4.81
C PHE A 124 -10.89 -10.94 5.49
N ARG A 125 -11.08 -10.58 6.77
CA ARG A 125 -12.33 -10.79 7.50
C ARG A 125 -13.13 -9.49 7.50
N PRO A 126 -14.18 -9.35 6.66
CA PRO A 126 -14.97 -8.13 6.59
C PRO A 126 -15.61 -7.80 7.94
N GLY A 127 -15.61 -6.53 8.32
CA GLY A 127 -16.11 -6.00 9.59
C GLY A 127 -15.20 -6.29 10.78
N PHE A 128 -13.99 -6.81 10.55
CA PHE A 128 -13.09 -7.25 11.61
C PHE A 128 -11.62 -6.88 11.37
N ASP A 129 -11.08 -7.21 10.19
CA ASP A 129 -9.74 -6.80 9.80
C ASP A 129 -9.73 -5.39 9.22
N ILE A 130 -8.55 -4.78 9.13
CA ILE A 130 -8.36 -3.44 8.57
C ILE A 130 -7.33 -3.51 7.44
N SER A 131 -7.77 -3.33 6.19
CA SER A 131 -6.84 -3.08 5.10
C SER A 131 -6.37 -1.62 5.15
N PHE A 132 -5.07 -1.37 5.07
CA PHE A 132 -4.52 -0.01 5.05
C PHE A 132 -3.38 0.10 4.03
N PRO A 133 -2.98 1.33 3.62
CA PRO A 133 -2.07 1.46 2.49
C PRO A 133 -0.63 1.13 2.87
N LEU A 134 0.14 0.64 1.88
CA LEU A 134 1.58 0.45 2.03
C LEU A 134 2.27 1.82 1.92
N PHE A 135 2.81 2.33 3.02
CA PHE A 135 3.54 3.60 3.07
C PHE A 135 5.06 3.43 3.13
N ALA A 136 5.76 4.32 2.44
CA ALA A 136 7.22 4.35 2.40
C ALA A 136 7.79 4.81 3.75
N LYS A 137 9.05 4.48 4.05
CA LYS A 137 9.68 4.86 5.33
C LYS A 137 9.84 6.38 5.47
N GLU A 138 9.91 7.05 4.32
CA GLU A 138 10.11 8.49 4.17
C GLU A 138 8.79 9.29 4.27
N LEU A 139 7.64 8.64 4.46
CA LEU A 139 6.37 9.34 4.66
C LEU A 139 6.42 10.14 5.99
N PRO A 140 6.09 11.44 6.00
CA PRO A 140 6.04 12.22 7.23
C PRO A 140 4.95 11.73 8.19
N GLU A 141 5.14 11.97 9.49
CA GLU A 141 4.26 11.53 10.59
C GLU A 141 2.92 12.27 10.63
N ILE A 142 2.93 13.57 10.32
CA ILE A 142 1.75 14.44 10.28
C ILE A 142 1.93 15.36 9.09
N GLY A 143 1.00 15.32 8.15
CA GLY A 143 1.01 16.19 6.97
C GLY A 143 2.18 15.91 6.02
N GLY A 144 1.86 15.64 4.75
CA GLY A 144 2.83 15.59 3.66
C GLY A 144 3.26 16.96 3.14
N GLU A 145 4.26 16.98 2.25
CA GLU A 145 4.29 18.03 1.22
C GLU A 145 2.87 18.12 0.64
N ARG A 146 2.23 19.29 0.74
CA ARG A 146 0.95 19.51 0.09
C ARG A 146 1.08 19.05 -1.34
N ALA A 147 0.10 18.29 -1.80
CA ALA A 147 -0.09 18.01 -3.21
C ALA A 147 0.21 19.27 -4.01
N TYR A 148 1.11 19.21 -5.01
CA TYR A 148 1.36 20.37 -5.89
C TYR A 148 0.08 20.88 -6.55
N VAL A 149 -0.97 20.04 -6.58
CA VAL A 149 -2.37 20.33 -6.92
C VAL A 149 -2.90 21.59 -6.24
N TYR A 150 -2.49 21.91 -5.00
CA TYR A 150 -2.99 23.07 -4.26
C TYR A 150 -2.38 24.41 -4.70
N ASN A 151 -1.28 24.41 -5.46
CA ASN A 151 -0.69 25.64 -6.01
C ASN A 151 -1.38 26.09 -7.32
N SER A 152 -2.30 25.29 -7.86
CA SER A 152 -3.15 25.66 -8.98
C SER A 152 -4.59 25.86 -8.50
N ILE A 153 -4.88 27.05 -7.98
CA ILE A 153 -6.23 27.54 -7.61
C ILE A 153 -7.20 27.58 -8.82
N ASN A 154 -6.74 27.21 -10.02
CA ASN A 154 -7.52 27.22 -11.26
C ASN A 154 -7.64 25.82 -11.86
N ASN A 155 -8.87 25.30 -11.91
CA ASN A 155 -9.40 24.30 -12.86
C ASN A 155 -8.35 23.51 -13.64
N ILE A 156 -7.95 22.36 -13.09
CA ILE A 156 -7.08 21.40 -13.79
C ILE A 156 -7.84 20.90 -15.03
N PRO A 157 -7.26 20.96 -16.24
CA PRO A 157 -7.89 20.38 -17.40
C PRO A 157 -8.21 18.89 -17.16
N PRO A 158 -9.35 18.36 -17.66
CA PRO A 158 -9.66 16.94 -17.56
C PRO A 158 -8.55 16.06 -18.12
N PHE A 159 -7.76 16.58 -19.06
CA PHE A 159 -6.63 15.90 -19.69
C PHE A 159 -5.32 16.57 -19.34
N ARG A 160 -4.41 15.77 -18.77
CA ARG A 160 -2.98 16.14 -18.67
C ARG A 160 -2.27 15.67 -19.95
N GLU A 161 -0.99 16.04 -20.10
CA GLU A 161 -0.16 15.70 -21.27
C GLU A 161 -0.23 14.20 -21.63
N TYR A 162 -0.22 13.34 -20.63
CA TYR A 162 -0.33 11.90 -20.80
C TYR A 162 -1.70 11.39 -20.34
N LEU A 163 -2.27 10.47 -21.11
CA LEU A 163 -3.45 9.72 -20.72
C LEU A 163 -3.12 8.75 -19.59
N LEU A 164 -2.10 7.90 -19.76
CA LEU A 164 -1.70 6.88 -18.80
C LEU A 164 -0.20 6.90 -18.54
N GLY A 165 0.19 7.03 -17.27
CA GLY A 165 1.58 7.08 -16.83
C GLY A 165 1.97 5.91 -15.90
N PHE A 166 3.18 5.39 -16.06
CA PHE A 166 3.82 4.50 -15.11
C PHE A 166 5.33 4.64 -15.20
N LYS A 167 5.99 4.63 -14.05
CA LYS A 167 7.44 4.48 -13.96
C LYS A 167 7.79 3.62 -12.76
N GLY A 168 8.49 2.51 -12.97
CA GLY A 168 8.83 1.61 -11.87
C GLY A 168 9.81 0.50 -12.19
N LYS A 169 10.08 -0.33 -11.19
CA LYS A 169 10.96 -1.50 -11.33
C LYS A 169 10.28 -2.59 -12.17
N ARG A 170 11.03 -3.25 -13.05
CA ARG A 170 10.67 -4.52 -13.70
C ARG A 170 11.34 -5.64 -12.95
N TYR A 171 10.55 -6.52 -12.33
CA TYR A 171 11.12 -7.68 -11.64
C TYR A 171 11.54 -8.70 -12.69
N LEU A 172 12.82 -9.06 -12.74
CA LEU A 172 13.29 -10.09 -13.68
C LEU A 172 12.74 -11.49 -13.34
N THR A 173 12.43 -11.73 -12.07
CA THR A 173 11.88 -13.00 -11.57
C THR A 173 10.91 -12.76 -10.42
N GLY A 174 10.07 -13.77 -10.16
CA GLY A 174 9.15 -13.82 -9.02
C GLY A 174 7.83 -13.08 -9.26
N ILE A 175 7.03 -12.97 -8.20
CA ILE A 175 5.68 -12.39 -8.26
C ILE A 175 5.71 -10.96 -8.85
N GLY A 176 4.76 -10.69 -9.75
CA GLY A 176 4.60 -9.40 -10.43
C GLY A 176 5.59 -9.16 -11.58
N SER A 177 6.49 -10.11 -11.90
CA SER A 177 7.41 -9.97 -13.04
C SER A 177 6.68 -9.98 -14.38
N GLU A 178 5.73 -10.88 -14.57
CA GLU A 178 5.03 -11.10 -15.84
C GLU A 178 4.30 -9.83 -16.33
N THR A 179 3.38 -9.30 -15.52
CA THR A 179 2.65 -8.06 -15.85
C THR A 179 3.60 -6.90 -16.17
N ARG A 180 4.66 -6.73 -15.37
CA ARG A 180 5.64 -5.66 -15.56
C ARG A 180 6.53 -5.86 -16.79
N ASN A 181 6.84 -7.11 -17.12
CA ASN A 181 7.56 -7.47 -18.34
C ASN A 181 6.76 -7.15 -19.60
N SER A 182 5.43 -7.19 -19.53
CA SER A 182 4.55 -6.97 -20.68
C SER A 182 4.14 -5.51 -20.88
N LEU A 183 4.45 -4.59 -19.96
CA LEU A 183 4.03 -3.17 -20.04
C LEU A 183 4.50 -2.45 -21.30
N TYR A 184 5.66 -2.82 -21.84
CA TYR A 184 6.18 -2.18 -23.06
C TYR A 184 5.30 -2.42 -24.29
N HIS A 185 4.52 -3.51 -24.33
CA HIS A 185 3.60 -3.79 -25.44
C HIS A 185 2.45 -2.79 -25.53
N ILE A 186 2.16 -2.11 -24.42
CA ILE A 186 1.09 -1.11 -24.36
C ILE A 186 1.61 0.33 -24.22
N HIS A 187 2.93 0.51 -24.14
CA HIS A 187 3.60 1.81 -24.24
C HIS A 187 3.64 2.29 -25.70
N ASN A 188 3.23 3.53 -25.98
CA ASN A 188 3.23 4.11 -27.33
C ASN A 188 4.11 5.34 -27.52
N LYS A 189 4.78 5.84 -26.46
CA LYS A 189 5.62 7.06 -26.47
C LYS A 189 4.88 8.37 -26.80
N GLU A 190 3.55 8.35 -26.86
CA GLU A 190 2.72 9.51 -27.14
C GLU A 190 1.97 9.90 -25.87
N ASP A 191 0.81 9.29 -25.64
CA ASP A 191 -0.06 9.56 -24.48
C ASP A 191 -0.07 8.43 -23.44
N ILE A 192 0.54 7.28 -23.74
CA ILE A 192 0.68 6.13 -22.84
C ILE A 192 2.16 5.87 -22.59
N ILE A 193 2.65 6.34 -21.45
CA ILE A 193 4.06 6.32 -21.05
C ILE A 193 4.25 5.32 -19.92
N LEU A 194 4.77 4.13 -20.23
CA LEU A 194 4.93 3.03 -19.28
C LEU A 194 6.38 2.57 -19.26
N LEU A 195 7.13 3.11 -18.31
CA LEU A 195 8.57 3.00 -18.25
C LEU A 195 8.97 2.04 -17.15
N THR A 196 9.89 1.14 -17.46
CA THR A 196 10.36 0.15 -16.49
C THR A 196 11.88 0.12 -16.40
N THR A 197 12.43 -0.23 -15.24
CA THR A 197 13.86 -0.46 -15.06
C THR A 197 14.13 -1.83 -14.45
N CYS A 198 15.07 -2.57 -15.03
CA CYS A 198 15.53 -3.84 -14.47
C CYS A 198 16.55 -3.65 -13.34
N ARG A 199 16.96 -2.41 -13.01
CA ARG A 199 17.92 -2.09 -11.93
C ARG A 199 17.34 -2.41 -10.56
N HIS A 200 17.41 -3.68 -10.15
CA HIS A 200 16.82 -4.17 -8.90
C HIS A 200 17.78 -5.03 -8.07
N GLY A 201 18.19 -4.49 -6.92
CA GLY A 201 19.20 -5.12 -6.06
C GLY A 201 20.62 -5.02 -6.64
N LYS A 202 21.61 -5.59 -5.96
CA LYS A 202 23.02 -5.49 -6.39
C LYS A 202 23.36 -6.38 -7.61
N ASN A 203 22.59 -7.43 -7.85
CA ASN A 203 22.91 -8.50 -8.81
C ASN A 203 22.03 -8.47 -10.07
N TRP A 204 21.43 -7.32 -10.41
CA TRP A 204 20.51 -7.25 -11.54
C TRP A 204 21.19 -7.50 -12.88
N GLN A 205 22.44 -7.03 -13.07
CA GLN A 205 23.20 -7.28 -14.30
C GLN A 205 23.46 -8.78 -14.49
N LYS A 206 23.86 -9.47 -13.42
CA LYS A 206 24.10 -10.92 -13.45
C LYS A 206 22.83 -11.67 -13.83
N LYS A 207 21.70 -11.36 -13.17
CA LYS A 207 20.40 -11.97 -13.49
C LYS A 207 19.94 -11.69 -14.91
N ALA A 208 20.11 -10.46 -15.40
CA ALA A 208 19.75 -10.12 -16.78
C ALA A 208 20.55 -10.94 -17.79
N ARG A 209 21.86 -11.17 -17.54
CA ARG A 209 22.70 -12.03 -18.38
C ARG A 209 22.28 -13.51 -18.30
N GLU A 210 22.04 -14.02 -17.10
CA GLU A 210 21.59 -15.41 -16.87
C GLU A 210 20.28 -15.71 -17.58
N LEU A 211 19.35 -14.75 -17.61
CA LEU A 211 18.05 -14.88 -18.28
C LEU A 211 18.09 -14.48 -19.76
N ASN A 212 19.25 -14.08 -20.29
CA ASN A 212 19.41 -13.54 -21.64
C ASN A 212 18.39 -12.41 -21.95
N ASP A 213 18.18 -11.51 -20.99
CA ASP A 213 17.22 -10.41 -21.11
C ASP A 213 17.80 -9.27 -21.98
N THR A 214 17.41 -9.27 -23.25
CA THR A 214 17.86 -8.29 -24.25
C THR A 214 17.19 -6.92 -24.10
N ARG A 215 16.05 -6.84 -23.38
CA ARG A 215 15.25 -5.60 -23.22
C ARG A 215 15.78 -4.71 -22.11
N CYS A 216 16.44 -5.27 -21.10
CA CYS A 216 16.94 -4.55 -19.92
C CYS A 216 17.79 -3.31 -20.26
N LYS A 217 18.58 -3.34 -21.34
CA LYS A 217 19.32 -2.15 -21.82
C LYS A 217 18.38 -1.05 -22.30
N VAL A 218 17.47 -1.38 -23.24
CA VAL A 218 16.51 -0.45 -23.84
C VAL A 218 15.56 0.12 -22.78
N ASP A 219 15.06 -0.74 -21.88
CA ASP A 219 14.20 -0.33 -20.77
C ASP A 219 14.88 0.73 -19.90
N ASN A 220 16.15 0.52 -19.52
CA ASN A 220 16.89 1.47 -18.69
C ASN A 220 17.17 2.79 -19.41
N GLU A 221 17.54 2.75 -20.70
CA GLU A 221 17.78 3.95 -21.50
C GLU A 221 16.52 4.82 -21.64
N GLU A 222 15.36 4.19 -21.92
CA GLU A 222 14.08 4.90 -21.97
C GLU A 222 13.65 5.38 -20.58
N TYR A 223 13.90 4.58 -19.53
CA TYR A 223 13.61 4.97 -18.15
C TYR A 223 14.36 6.25 -17.77
N ASP A 224 15.65 6.36 -18.05
CA ASP A 224 16.47 7.51 -17.61
C ASP A 224 16.07 8.85 -18.27
N LYS A 225 15.29 8.83 -19.36
CA LYS A 225 14.81 10.04 -20.07
C LYS A 225 13.71 10.81 -19.33
N TYR A 226 12.99 10.18 -18.41
CA TYR A 226 11.82 10.77 -17.77
C TYR A 226 12.00 10.93 -16.27
N ASP A 227 11.69 12.12 -15.76
CA ASP A 227 11.56 12.36 -14.33
C ASP A 227 10.29 11.70 -13.76
N TYR A 228 10.41 11.06 -12.60
CA TYR A 228 9.31 10.34 -11.99
C TYR A 228 8.15 11.25 -11.57
N LYS A 229 8.47 12.34 -10.86
CA LYS A 229 7.44 13.26 -10.35
C LYS A 229 6.72 13.95 -11.51
N LYS A 230 7.47 14.49 -12.48
CA LYS A 230 6.89 15.14 -13.67
C LYS A 230 5.96 14.22 -14.45
N LEU A 231 6.36 12.96 -14.68
CA LEU A 231 5.52 12.00 -15.40
C LEU A 231 4.18 11.77 -14.69
N LEU A 232 4.20 11.53 -13.38
CA LEU A 232 2.98 11.25 -12.61
C LEU A 232 2.07 12.48 -12.54
N TYR A 233 2.64 13.68 -12.37
CA TYR A 233 1.86 14.93 -12.34
C TYR A 233 1.25 15.28 -13.69
N ASN A 234 1.89 14.89 -14.80
CA ASN A 234 1.40 15.11 -16.16
C ASN A 234 0.56 13.95 -16.69
N ALA A 235 0.27 12.93 -15.89
CA ALA A 235 -0.59 11.81 -16.27
C ALA A 235 -2.00 11.94 -15.70
N THR A 236 -3.02 11.68 -16.53
CA THR A 236 -4.44 11.65 -16.11
C THR A 236 -4.73 10.41 -15.26
N PHE A 237 -4.28 9.25 -15.75
CA PHE A 237 -4.33 7.97 -15.10
C PHE A 237 -2.92 7.47 -14.75
N CYS A 238 -2.78 6.78 -13.62
CA CYS A 238 -1.51 6.22 -13.19
C CYS A 238 -1.66 4.72 -12.97
N LEU A 239 -0.85 3.93 -13.66
CA LEU A 239 -0.90 2.48 -13.51
C LEU A 239 -0.36 2.08 -12.13
N VAL A 240 -1.11 1.24 -11.43
CA VAL A 240 -0.75 0.65 -10.15
C VAL A 240 -0.71 -0.87 -10.31
N PRO A 241 0.34 -1.41 -10.95
CA PRO A 241 0.52 -2.84 -11.07
C PRO A 241 0.97 -3.43 -9.73
N ARG A 242 0.58 -4.69 -9.50
CA ARG A 242 1.03 -5.54 -8.41
C ARG A 242 2.53 -5.38 -8.16
N GLY A 243 2.90 -5.33 -6.88
CA GLY A 243 4.28 -5.34 -6.43
C GLY A 243 4.82 -6.77 -6.32
N ARG A 244 5.75 -6.96 -5.37
CA ARG A 244 6.09 -8.30 -4.86
C ARG A 244 4.99 -8.89 -3.98
N ARG A 245 4.11 -8.03 -3.48
CA ARG A 245 2.86 -8.32 -2.77
C ARG A 245 1.69 -7.70 -3.57
N LEU A 246 0.47 -7.85 -3.08
CA LEU A 246 -0.74 -7.29 -3.71
C LEU A 246 -0.67 -5.75 -3.84
N GLY A 247 -0.36 -5.05 -2.74
CA GLY A 247 -0.20 -3.60 -2.73
C GLY A 247 1.18 -3.16 -3.21
N SER A 248 1.28 -1.91 -3.65
CA SER A 248 2.56 -1.25 -3.92
C SER A 248 2.50 0.24 -3.57
N PHE A 249 3.65 0.84 -3.32
CA PHE A 249 3.75 2.29 -3.06
C PHE A 249 3.14 3.15 -4.17
N ARG A 250 3.06 2.61 -5.41
CA ARG A 250 2.46 3.29 -6.57
C ARG A 250 1.03 3.74 -6.32
N PHE A 251 0.30 3.03 -5.45
CA PHE A 251 -1.05 3.42 -5.10
C PHE A 251 -1.08 4.79 -4.42
N LEU A 252 -0.32 4.94 -3.34
CA LEU A 252 -0.24 6.21 -2.59
C LEU A 252 0.41 7.32 -3.43
N GLU A 253 1.44 7.04 -4.21
CA GLU A 253 2.05 8.08 -5.06
C GLU A 253 1.14 8.53 -6.21
N ALA A 254 0.30 7.65 -6.76
CA ALA A 254 -0.69 8.04 -7.75
C ALA A 254 -1.73 9.01 -7.14
N LEU A 255 -2.24 8.68 -5.96
CA LEU A 255 -3.12 9.57 -5.20
C LEU A 255 -2.41 10.89 -4.89
N GLN A 256 -1.16 10.85 -4.43
CA GLN A 256 -0.37 12.05 -4.11
C GLN A 256 -0.14 12.96 -5.34
N ALA A 257 -0.07 12.37 -6.54
CA ALA A 257 0.04 13.09 -7.79
C ALA A 257 -1.30 13.63 -8.33
N GLY A 258 -2.42 13.39 -7.63
CA GLY A 258 -3.77 13.70 -8.11
C GLY A 258 -4.11 12.95 -9.40
N CYS A 259 -3.50 11.79 -9.59
CA CYS A 259 -3.60 10.94 -10.77
C CYS A 259 -4.57 9.79 -10.47
N ILE A 260 -5.54 9.52 -11.35
CA ILE A 260 -6.53 8.45 -11.10
C ILE A 260 -5.81 7.10 -11.14
N PRO A 261 -5.82 6.31 -10.05
CA PRO A 261 -5.19 5.00 -10.04
C PRO A 261 -5.88 4.02 -10.99
N VAL A 262 -5.11 3.35 -11.84
CA VAL A 262 -5.55 2.19 -12.64
C VAL A 262 -4.94 0.95 -12.01
N LEU A 263 -5.75 0.20 -11.28
CA LEU A 263 -5.34 -0.94 -10.48
C LEU A 263 -5.12 -2.16 -11.38
N LEU A 264 -3.96 -2.80 -11.24
CA LEU A 264 -3.63 -4.08 -11.87
C LEU A 264 -3.08 -5.02 -10.78
N SER A 265 -3.95 -5.44 -9.86
CA SER A 265 -3.63 -6.33 -8.76
C SER A 265 -4.87 -7.10 -8.31
N ASN A 266 -5.10 -8.25 -8.93
CA ASN A 266 -6.29 -9.06 -8.70
C ASN A 266 -6.31 -9.61 -7.26
N GLY A 267 -7.46 -9.52 -6.61
CA GLY A 267 -7.66 -10.03 -5.25
C GLY A 267 -6.99 -9.21 -4.15
N TRP A 268 -6.64 -7.95 -4.42
CA TRP A 268 -6.17 -7.01 -3.40
C TRP A 268 -7.36 -6.35 -2.70
N GLU A 269 -7.43 -6.47 -1.38
CA GLU A 269 -8.35 -5.69 -0.54
C GLU A 269 -7.81 -4.27 -0.40
N LEU A 270 -8.52 -3.29 -0.96
CA LEU A 270 -8.02 -1.92 -1.01
C LEU A 270 -8.02 -1.25 0.37
N PRO A 271 -7.14 -0.27 0.60
CA PRO A 271 -7.05 0.42 1.87
C PRO A 271 -8.39 1.03 2.30
N PHE A 272 -8.85 0.70 3.50
CA PHE A 272 -10.09 1.16 4.11
C PHE A 272 -11.33 0.98 3.22
N SER A 273 -11.39 -0.09 2.42
CA SER A 273 -12.48 -0.40 1.50
C SER A 273 -13.87 -0.47 2.16
N GLU A 274 -13.93 -0.74 3.47
CA GLU A 274 -15.19 -0.73 4.23
C GLU A 274 -15.79 0.67 4.43
N VAL A 275 -14.97 1.71 4.28
CA VAL A 275 -15.35 3.12 4.43
C VAL A 275 -15.21 3.87 3.11
N ILE A 276 -14.23 3.49 2.28
CA ILE A 276 -13.92 4.12 1.01
C ILE A 276 -14.45 3.27 -0.14
N ASP A 277 -15.44 3.82 -0.85
CA ASP A 277 -15.90 3.28 -2.12
C ASP A 277 -14.91 3.61 -3.25
N TRP A 278 -13.95 2.71 -3.46
CA TRP A 278 -12.92 2.87 -4.48
C TRP A 278 -13.45 2.83 -5.92
N SER A 279 -14.68 2.36 -6.17
CA SER A 279 -15.29 2.41 -7.51
C SER A 279 -15.48 3.85 -8.01
N LYS A 280 -15.51 4.81 -7.08
CA LYS A 280 -15.64 6.25 -7.36
C LYS A 280 -14.31 6.96 -7.53
N ALA A 281 -13.17 6.30 -7.30
CA ALA A 281 -11.85 6.96 -7.23
C ALA A 281 -10.75 6.24 -8.00
N ALA A 282 -10.99 5.01 -8.47
CA ALA A 282 -10.00 4.19 -9.15
C ALA A 282 -10.65 3.38 -10.27
N VAL A 283 -9.85 3.04 -11.27
CA VAL A 283 -10.23 2.18 -12.39
C VAL A 283 -9.61 0.80 -12.19
N TRP A 284 -10.39 -0.25 -12.41
CA TRP A 284 -9.93 -1.63 -12.24
C TRP A 284 -9.55 -2.24 -13.58
N GLY A 285 -8.36 -2.84 -13.63
CA GLY A 285 -7.90 -3.68 -14.72
C GLY A 285 -7.60 -5.09 -14.22
N ASP A 286 -7.86 -6.09 -15.06
CA ASP A 286 -7.46 -7.47 -14.79
C ASP A 286 -6.00 -7.66 -15.19
N GLU A 287 -5.17 -8.19 -14.27
CA GLU A 287 -3.76 -8.53 -14.55
C GLU A 287 -3.58 -9.42 -15.79
N ARG A 288 -4.57 -10.28 -16.08
CA ARG A 288 -4.59 -11.20 -17.23
C ARG A 288 -4.94 -10.52 -18.55
N LEU A 289 -5.54 -9.32 -18.49
CA LEU A 289 -6.07 -8.59 -19.65
C LEU A 289 -5.36 -7.25 -19.83
N LEU A 290 -4.04 -7.21 -19.62
CA LEU A 290 -3.22 -5.99 -19.71
C LEU A 290 -3.50 -5.15 -20.97
N PHE A 291 -3.71 -5.78 -22.11
CA PHE A 291 -3.97 -5.08 -23.37
C PHE A 291 -5.29 -4.28 -23.37
N GLN A 292 -6.28 -4.68 -22.57
CA GLN A 292 -7.56 -3.98 -22.44
C GLN A 292 -7.45 -2.70 -21.59
N VAL A 293 -6.38 -2.53 -20.81
CA VAL A 293 -6.18 -1.31 -20.02
C VAL A 293 -6.23 -0.07 -20.92
N LYS A 294 -5.68 -0.16 -22.14
CA LYS A 294 -5.72 0.93 -23.12
C LYS A 294 -7.14 1.28 -23.55
N SER A 295 -7.98 0.29 -23.82
CA SER A 295 -9.38 0.53 -24.21
C SER A 295 -10.19 1.06 -23.04
N ILE A 296 -9.98 0.53 -21.82
CA ILE A 296 -10.70 0.97 -20.61
C ILE A 296 -10.46 2.46 -20.33
N VAL A 297 -9.20 2.91 -20.30
CA VAL A 297 -8.92 4.32 -19.98
C VAL A 297 -9.35 5.28 -21.10
N ARG A 298 -9.43 4.81 -22.35
CA ARG A 298 -9.91 5.60 -23.50
C ARG A 298 -11.43 5.65 -23.61
N SER A 299 -12.14 4.66 -23.08
CA SER A 299 -13.61 4.60 -23.16
C SER A 299 -14.29 5.51 -22.13
N LEU A 300 -13.58 5.96 -21.10
CA LEU A 300 -14.12 6.85 -20.08
C LEU A 300 -14.39 8.24 -20.66
N SER A 301 -15.62 8.72 -20.49
CA SER A 301 -16.03 10.05 -20.88
C SER A 301 -15.44 11.13 -19.98
N VAL A 302 -15.42 12.38 -20.46
CA VAL A 302 -14.92 13.52 -19.68
C VAL A 302 -15.61 13.66 -18.31
N PRO A 303 -16.96 13.56 -18.20
CA PRO A 303 -17.62 13.63 -16.89
C PRO A 303 -17.19 12.52 -15.92
N GLU A 304 -17.00 11.29 -16.41
CA GLU A 304 -16.53 10.18 -15.58
C GLU A 304 -15.11 10.44 -15.07
N ILE A 305 -14.21 10.92 -15.94
CA ILE A 305 -12.84 11.28 -15.57
C ILE A 305 -12.83 12.39 -14.51
N LEU A 306 -13.67 13.42 -14.66
CA LEU A 306 -13.76 14.51 -13.70
C LEU A 306 -14.28 14.04 -12.34
N ALA A 307 -15.30 13.18 -12.32
CA ALA A 307 -15.84 12.60 -11.09
C ALA A 307 -14.78 11.76 -10.36
N LEU A 308 -14.08 10.87 -11.08
CA LEU A 308 -12.98 10.08 -10.54
C LEU A 308 -11.88 10.98 -9.95
N LYS A 309 -11.44 12.01 -10.70
CA LYS A 309 -10.42 12.97 -10.24
C LYS A 309 -10.83 13.70 -8.97
N GLN A 310 -12.07 14.19 -8.89
CA GLN A 310 -12.57 14.90 -7.71
C GLN A 310 -12.52 14.00 -6.48
N GLN A 311 -12.96 12.74 -6.60
CA GLN A 311 -12.91 11.79 -5.50
C GLN A 311 -11.46 11.43 -5.13
N THR A 312 -10.58 11.20 -6.12
CA THR A 312 -9.15 10.95 -5.89
C THR A 312 -8.51 12.09 -5.07
N GLN A 313 -8.80 13.35 -5.40
CA GLN A 313 -8.27 14.51 -4.69
C GLN A 313 -8.81 14.63 -3.26
N PHE A 314 -10.10 14.36 -3.07
CA PHE A 314 -10.68 14.33 -1.73
C PHE A 314 -10.00 13.27 -0.85
N LEU A 315 -9.84 12.05 -1.37
CA LEU A 315 -9.18 10.96 -0.66
C LEU A 315 -7.69 11.23 -0.43
N GLN A 316 -7.03 11.91 -1.35
CA GLN A 316 -5.66 12.37 -1.16
C GLN A 316 -5.55 13.31 0.04
N LEU A 317 -6.44 14.30 0.17
CA LEU A 317 -6.43 15.19 1.33
C LEU A 317 -6.68 14.42 2.62
N PHE A 318 -7.64 13.49 2.59
CA PHE A 318 -7.96 12.64 3.74
C PHE A 318 -6.79 11.76 4.18
N LEU A 319 -6.03 11.18 3.24
CA LEU A 319 -4.95 10.23 3.54
C LEU A 319 -3.58 10.89 3.83
N PHE A 320 -3.38 12.16 3.46
CA PHE A 320 -2.05 12.80 3.53
C PHE A 320 -2.00 14.15 4.26
N CYS A 321 -3.13 14.80 4.57
CA CYS A 321 -3.15 16.14 5.16
C CYS A 321 -3.67 16.20 6.61
N PHE A 322 -4.15 15.09 7.17
CA PHE A 322 -4.55 14.96 8.57
C PHE A 322 -3.72 13.88 9.26
#